data_AF-A0A5N7A9J5-F1
#
_entry.id   AF-A0A5N7A9J5-F1
#
_cell.length_a   1.000
_cell.length_b   1.000
_cell.length_c   1.000
_cell.angle_alpha   90.00
_cell.angle_beta   90.00
_cell.angle_gamma   90.00
#
_symmetry.space_group_name_H-M   'P 1'
#
loop_
_entity.id
_entity.type
_entity.pdbx_description
1 polymer ?
#
loop_
_entity_poly.entity_id
_entity_poly.type
_entity_poly.pdbx_seq_one_letter_code
_entity_poly.pdbx_strand_id
1 'polypeptide(L)'
;MAVIEAFLPLRGMFCGLPLSLFDQALLWYPTSPTRRRLANDSTPAYPSWSWAGWVGSVDYQLDILHLGGNRIIYPMHEWYRYSTDDNPLVCIPDRVPQDSSFALGLLYSHIKIIRDNPTFIIAWVISIRMTLNSEESHATHWLTDMMQFVPYFTIFDHEGDPCGFLPSANRDWARKFKKEGRRECELVLLCHAEQASQYGVGNYATTIHRKYQVVDNPHVCFYNVMLVEYHGDIAYRQGIGLVHKDAVHAINHSWESKILILG
;
A
#
# COMPACT_ATOMS: atom_id res chain seq x y z
N MET A 1 -2.86 -11.36 -22.26
CA MET A 1 -4.26 -11.66 -21.90
C MET A 1 -4.37 -11.72 -20.38
N ALA A 2 -4.27 -10.60 -19.64
CA ALA A 2 -4.21 -10.70 -18.18
C ALA A 2 -4.71 -9.48 -17.38
N VAL A 3 -4.57 -8.25 -17.89
CA VAL A 3 -5.13 -7.06 -17.22
C VAL A 3 -6.65 -7.07 -17.21
N ILE A 4 -7.24 -7.34 -18.37
CA ILE A 4 -8.70 -7.30 -18.53
C ILE A 4 -9.38 -8.32 -17.61
N GLU A 5 -8.78 -9.49 -17.38
CA GLU A 5 -9.34 -10.55 -16.53
C GLU A 5 -9.49 -10.19 -15.05
N ALA A 6 -8.52 -9.45 -14.48
CA ALA A 6 -8.65 -8.95 -13.11
C ALA A 6 -9.79 -7.93 -12.96
N PHE A 7 -10.06 -7.17 -14.03
CA PHE A 7 -11.19 -6.23 -14.11
C PHE A 7 -12.45 -6.85 -14.71
N LEU A 8 -12.46 -8.17 -15.01
CA LEU A 8 -13.66 -8.81 -15.50
C LEU A 8 -14.72 -8.87 -14.38
N PRO A 9 -16.00 -8.61 -14.70
CA PRO A 9 -17.10 -8.59 -13.72
C PRO A 9 -17.21 -9.86 -12.88
N LEU A 10 -16.72 -10.99 -13.41
CA LEU A 10 -16.79 -12.32 -12.79
C LEU A 10 -16.04 -12.42 -11.45
N ARG A 11 -15.06 -11.54 -11.19
CA ARG A 11 -14.29 -11.53 -9.92
C ARG A 11 -14.73 -10.44 -8.94
N GLY A 12 -15.73 -9.63 -9.32
CA GLY A 12 -16.30 -8.57 -8.50
C GLY A 12 -15.39 -7.34 -8.33
N MET A 13 -16.00 -6.18 -8.16
CA MET A 13 -15.31 -4.91 -7.91
C MET A 13 -15.87 -4.25 -6.66
N PHE A 14 -15.01 -3.60 -5.87
CA PHE A 14 -15.40 -2.82 -4.71
C PHE A 14 -14.82 -1.41 -4.80
N CYS A 15 -15.70 -0.41 -4.83
CA CYS A 15 -15.35 1.00 -5.03
C CYS A 15 -14.41 1.28 -6.22
N GLY A 16 -14.43 0.47 -7.29
CA GLY A 16 -13.55 0.63 -8.45
C GLY A 16 -12.26 -0.19 -8.40
N LEU A 17 -12.02 -0.96 -7.34
CA LEU A 17 -10.88 -1.89 -7.22
C LEU A 17 -11.32 -3.35 -7.46
N PRO A 18 -10.50 -4.18 -8.11
CA PRO A 18 -10.78 -5.60 -8.26
C PRO A 18 -10.66 -6.33 -6.90
N LEU A 19 -11.69 -7.09 -6.51
CA LEU A 19 -11.71 -7.77 -5.21
C LEU A 19 -10.59 -8.80 -5.07
N SER A 20 -10.31 -9.58 -6.12
CA SER A 20 -9.32 -10.66 -6.07
C SER A 20 -7.87 -10.17 -5.92
N LEU A 21 -7.61 -8.88 -6.14
CA LEU A 21 -6.28 -8.27 -6.04
C LEU A 21 -6.30 -7.05 -5.11
N PHE A 22 -7.20 -7.03 -4.12
CA PHE A 22 -7.53 -5.82 -3.36
C PHE A 22 -6.31 -5.14 -2.73
N ASP A 23 -5.44 -5.87 -2.02
CA ASP A 23 -4.23 -5.31 -1.40
C ASP A 23 -3.27 -4.69 -2.41
N GLN A 24 -3.13 -5.28 -3.59
CA GLN A 24 -2.34 -4.70 -4.67
C GLN A 24 -3.05 -3.51 -5.30
N ALA A 25 -4.37 -3.55 -5.43
CA ALA A 25 -5.16 -2.46 -5.98
C ALA A 25 -5.12 -1.20 -5.08
N LEU A 26 -4.80 -1.33 -3.79
CA LEU A 26 -4.52 -0.20 -2.89
C LEU A 26 -3.20 0.52 -3.20
N LEU A 27 -2.32 -0.08 -4.00
CA LEU A 27 -1.01 0.46 -4.41
C LEU A 27 -1.08 1.36 -5.65
N TRP A 28 -2.25 1.95 -5.93
CA TRP A 28 -2.34 2.99 -6.94
C TRP A 28 -1.75 4.30 -6.40
N TYR A 29 -1.23 5.14 -7.30
CA TYR A 29 -0.75 6.46 -6.94
C TYR A 29 -0.99 7.50 -8.06
N PRO A 30 -1.11 8.79 -7.72
CA PRO A 30 -1.27 9.84 -8.72
C PRO A 30 0.08 10.13 -9.41
N THR A 31 0.11 10.13 -10.74
CA THR A 31 1.29 10.56 -11.52
C THR A 31 1.27 12.06 -11.81
N SER A 32 0.07 12.64 -11.87
CA SER A 32 -0.16 14.07 -12.06
C SER A 32 -0.96 14.66 -10.89
N PRO A 33 -1.03 15.99 -10.71
CA PRO A 33 -1.95 16.59 -9.75
C PRO A 33 -3.39 16.10 -9.99
N THR A 34 -3.98 15.48 -8.99
CA THR A 34 -5.36 14.95 -9.05
C THR A 34 -6.31 15.80 -8.21
N ARG A 35 -7.58 15.77 -8.57
CA ARG A 35 -8.67 16.36 -7.77
C ARG A 35 -9.68 15.28 -7.40
N ARG A 36 -10.37 15.44 -6.26
CA ARG A 36 -11.43 14.52 -5.86
C ARG A 36 -12.57 14.53 -6.88
N ARG A 37 -13.02 13.34 -7.25
CA ARG A 37 -14.24 13.14 -8.04
C ARG A 37 -15.44 13.30 -7.11
N LEU A 38 -16.35 14.19 -7.49
CA LEU A 38 -17.56 14.47 -6.72
C LEU A 38 -18.77 13.92 -7.48
N ALA A 39 -19.74 13.34 -6.76
CA ALA A 39 -21.01 12.87 -7.33
C ALA A 39 -21.99 14.03 -7.52
N ASN A 40 -21.86 15.05 -6.69
CA ASN A 40 -22.56 16.34 -6.72
C ASN A 40 -21.56 17.42 -6.24
N ASP A 41 -21.96 18.68 -6.05
CA ASP A 41 -21.01 19.78 -5.79
C ASP A 41 -20.17 19.64 -4.51
N SER A 42 -20.55 18.76 -3.56
CA SER A 42 -19.87 18.63 -2.26
C SER A 42 -19.56 17.21 -1.81
N THR A 43 -20.20 16.18 -2.37
CA THR A 43 -20.10 14.79 -1.91
C THR A 43 -19.13 14.01 -2.79
N PRO A 44 -18.07 13.40 -2.24
CA PRO A 44 -17.19 12.51 -2.99
C PRO A 44 -17.95 11.34 -3.60
N ALA A 45 -17.66 11.02 -4.87
CA ALA A 45 -18.30 9.91 -5.56
C ALA A 45 -17.80 8.53 -5.10
N TYR A 46 -16.55 8.47 -4.63
CA TYR A 46 -15.88 7.27 -4.17
C TYR A 46 -14.94 7.61 -2.99
N PRO A 47 -14.59 6.61 -2.16
CA PRO A 47 -13.67 6.80 -1.04
C PRO A 47 -12.29 7.26 -1.49
N SER A 48 -11.54 7.90 -0.59
CA SER A 48 -10.23 8.50 -0.92
C SER A 48 -9.14 7.46 -1.19
N TRP A 49 -9.30 6.26 -0.62
CA TRP A 49 -8.41 5.12 -0.83
C TRP A 49 -8.58 4.44 -2.20
N SER A 50 -9.63 4.74 -2.96
CA SER A 50 -9.82 4.19 -4.32
C SER A 50 -9.39 5.18 -5.39
N TRP A 51 -8.71 4.69 -6.44
CA TRP A 51 -8.33 5.50 -7.60
C TRP A 51 -9.56 6.10 -8.31
N ALA A 52 -10.72 5.42 -8.26
CA ALA A 52 -11.96 5.89 -8.87
C ALA A 52 -12.46 7.22 -8.25
N GLY A 53 -12.05 7.51 -7.01
CA GLY A 53 -12.36 8.75 -6.30
C GLY A 53 -11.59 9.98 -6.78
N TRP A 54 -10.79 9.84 -7.83
CA TRP A 54 -9.91 10.90 -8.33
C TRP A 54 -10.09 11.15 -9.83
N VAL A 55 -9.86 12.40 -10.22
CA VAL A 55 -9.76 12.86 -11.61
C VAL A 55 -8.31 13.26 -11.86
N GLY A 56 -7.71 12.67 -12.90
CA GLY A 56 -6.32 12.86 -13.30
C GLY A 56 -5.63 11.52 -13.55
N SER A 57 -4.36 11.57 -13.94
CA SER A 57 -3.60 10.34 -14.21
C SER A 57 -3.16 9.68 -12.92
N VAL A 58 -3.46 8.40 -12.81
CA VAL A 58 -2.97 7.49 -11.77
C VAL A 58 -2.16 6.41 -12.46
N ASP A 59 -1.28 5.79 -11.70
CA ASP A 59 -0.50 4.64 -12.12
C ASP A 59 -0.44 3.65 -10.97
N TYR A 60 -0.01 2.44 -11.28
CA TYR A 60 0.35 1.43 -10.32
C TYR A 60 1.85 1.19 -10.40
N GLN A 61 2.44 0.56 -9.40
CA GLN A 61 3.81 0.08 -9.56
C GLN A 61 3.82 -0.84 -10.80
N LEU A 62 4.75 -0.60 -11.75
CA LEU A 62 4.86 -1.23 -13.09
C LEU A 62 4.43 -2.71 -13.11
N ASP A 63 4.72 -3.46 -12.06
CA ASP A 63 4.37 -4.86 -11.87
C ASP A 63 2.87 -5.22 -11.74
N ILE A 64 1.98 -4.28 -11.40
CA ILE A 64 0.55 -4.56 -11.22
C ILE A 64 -0.20 -4.64 -12.56
N LEU A 65 0.26 -3.92 -13.60
CA LEU A 65 -0.34 -3.99 -14.94
C LEU A 65 0.34 -5.03 -15.84
N HIS A 66 1.55 -5.47 -15.50
CA HIS A 66 2.20 -6.62 -16.14
C HIS A 66 1.69 -7.94 -15.53
N LEU A 67 0.37 -8.14 -15.54
CA LEU A 67 -0.37 -9.33 -15.05
C LEU A 67 -0.03 -10.64 -15.79
N GLY A 68 1.08 -10.69 -16.53
CA GLY A 68 1.55 -11.87 -17.27
C GLY A 68 2.10 -13.00 -16.38
N GLY A 69 1.42 -13.35 -15.29
CA GLY A 69 1.77 -14.47 -14.43
C GLY A 69 0.74 -14.71 -13.32
N ASN A 70 0.58 -15.98 -12.91
CA ASN A 70 -0.16 -16.39 -11.71
C ASN A 70 0.57 -15.90 -10.44
N ARG A 71 0.61 -14.59 -10.20
CA ARG A 71 1.21 -14.04 -8.97
C ARG A 71 0.31 -14.36 -7.78
N ILE A 72 0.86 -15.07 -6.81
CA ILE A 72 0.14 -15.35 -5.57
C ILE A 72 0.36 -14.16 -4.63
N ILE A 73 -0.73 -13.49 -4.26
CA ILE A 73 -0.68 -12.41 -3.27
C ILE A 73 -0.80 -13.03 -1.88
N TYR A 74 0.15 -12.71 -1.02
CA TYR A 74 0.07 -13.04 0.40
C TYR A 74 -0.22 -11.76 1.19
N PRO A 75 -1.49 -11.44 1.47
CA PRO A 75 -1.84 -10.25 2.25
C PRO A 75 -1.38 -10.39 3.71
N MET A 76 -0.96 -9.28 4.32
CA MET A 76 -0.53 -9.22 5.72
C MET A 76 -1.68 -9.03 6.69
N HIS A 77 -2.84 -8.61 6.19
CA HIS A 77 -4.02 -8.32 6.98
C HIS A 77 -5.31 -8.61 6.20
N GLU A 78 -6.40 -8.75 6.95
CA GLU A 78 -7.74 -8.89 6.38
C GLU A 78 -8.46 -7.54 6.43
N TRP A 79 -8.90 -7.08 5.26
CA TRP A 79 -9.73 -5.88 5.14
C TRP A 79 -11.20 -6.25 5.31
N TYR A 80 -11.97 -5.39 5.97
CA TYR A 80 -13.39 -5.60 6.19
C TYR A 80 -14.19 -4.39 5.73
N ARG A 81 -15.34 -4.65 5.11
CA ARG A 81 -16.38 -3.66 4.81
C ARG A 81 -17.61 -3.91 5.68
N TYR A 82 -18.40 -2.88 5.84
CA TYR A 82 -19.74 -3.03 6.40
C TYR A 82 -20.68 -3.73 5.39
N SER A 83 -21.53 -4.64 5.87
CA SER A 83 -22.69 -5.14 5.13
C SER A 83 -23.97 -5.01 5.94
N THR A 84 -25.10 -4.83 5.27
CA THR A 84 -26.43 -4.83 5.91
C THR A 84 -27.03 -6.24 6.03
N ASP A 85 -26.36 -7.24 5.47
CA ASP A 85 -26.76 -8.65 5.52
C ASP A 85 -26.50 -9.25 6.92
N ASP A 86 -26.71 -10.56 7.06
CA ASP A 86 -26.61 -11.28 8.35
C ASP A 86 -25.27 -11.05 9.09
N ASN A 87 -24.18 -10.82 8.36
CA ASN A 87 -22.87 -10.50 8.92
C ASN A 87 -22.51 -9.02 8.65
N PRO A 88 -22.40 -8.19 9.70
CA PRO A 88 -22.17 -6.76 9.50
C PRO A 88 -20.71 -6.43 9.14
N LEU A 89 -19.76 -7.33 9.39
CA LEU A 89 -18.38 -7.23 8.93
C LEU A 89 -18.10 -8.35 7.93
N VAL A 90 -17.78 -7.98 6.69
CA VAL A 90 -17.46 -8.93 5.62
C VAL A 90 -16.04 -8.68 5.13
N CYS A 91 -15.24 -9.75 5.05
CA CYS A 91 -13.86 -9.71 4.58
C CYS A 91 -13.78 -9.32 3.09
N ILE A 92 -12.70 -8.66 2.70
CA ILE A 92 -12.41 -8.22 1.33
C ILE A 92 -11.09 -8.90 0.88
N PRO A 93 -11.11 -9.73 -0.18
CA PRO A 93 -12.29 -10.24 -0.90
C PRO A 93 -13.19 -11.11 -0.02
N ASP A 94 -14.44 -11.33 -0.44
CA ASP A 94 -15.42 -12.15 0.30
C ASP A 94 -14.85 -13.56 0.56
N ARG A 95 -14.35 -13.78 1.77
CA ARG A 95 -13.76 -15.03 2.25
C ARG A 95 -14.08 -15.23 3.72
N VAL A 96 -13.96 -16.47 4.20
CA VAL A 96 -14.08 -16.76 5.62
C VAL A 96 -12.89 -16.09 6.34
N PRO A 97 -13.13 -15.26 7.37
CA PRO A 97 -12.07 -14.67 8.18
C PRO A 97 -11.10 -15.72 8.69
N GLN A 98 -9.80 -15.50 8.48
CA GLN A 98 -8.73 -16.34 9.03
C GLN A 98 -8.17 -15.75 10.33
N ASP A 99 -8.45 -14.49 10.61
CA ASP A 99 -7.97 -13.79 11.78
C ASP A 99 -8.49 -14.38 13.11
N SER A 100 -7.71 -14.15 14.16
CA SER A 100 -8.09 -14.49 15.53
C SER A 100 -9.41 -13.82 15.94
N SER A 101 -10.24 -14.51 16.72
CA SER A 101 -11.49 -13.96 17.28
C SER A 101 -11.28 -12.64 18.05
N PHE A 102 -10.07 -12.43 18.59
CA PHE A 102 -9.65 -11.20 19.23
C PHE A 102 -9.62 -10.00 18.27
N ALA A 103 -9.00 -10.16 17.10
CA ALA A 103 -8.91 -9.12 16.09
C ALA A 103 -10.32 -8.69 15.64
N LEU A 104 -11.16 -9.66 15.31
CA LEU A 104 -12.56 -9.40 14.94
C LEU A 104 -13.30 -8.64 16.06
N GLY A 105 -13.14 -9.02 17.32
CA GLY A 105 -13.73 -8.31 18.46
C GLY A 105 -13.33 -6.83 18.53
N LEU A 106 -12.06 -6.51 18.26
CA LEU A 106 -11.58 -5.14 18.18
C LEU A 106 -12.21 -4.37 17.00
N LEU A 107 -12.33 -4.99 15.84
CA LEU A 107 -12.97 -4.37 14.67
C LEU A 107 -14.45 -4.10 14.93
N TYR A 108 -15.15 -5.04 15.56
CA TYR A 108 -16.55 -4.88 15.96
C TYR A 108 -16.78 -3.70 16.91
N SER A 109 -15.81 -3.37 17.77
CA SER A 109 -15.92 -2.18 18.63
C SER A 109 -16.00 -0.86 17.84
N HIS A 110 -15.55 -0.84 16.58
CA HIS A 110 -15.58 0.31 15.67
C HIS A 110 -16.68 0.23 14.61
N ILE A 111 -17.59 -0.74 14.72
CA ILE A 111 -18.66 -1.01 13.73
C ILE A 111 -19.54 0.23 13.45
N LYS A 112 -19.72 1.11 14.43
CA LYS A 112 -20.51 2.33 14.26
C LYS A 112 -19.91 3.24 13.17
N ILE A 113 -18.59 3.38 13.13
CA ILE A 113 -17.90 4.28 12.18
C ILE A 113 -18.12 3.81 10.74
N ILE A 114 -17.93 2.52 10.49
CA ILE A 114 -18.10 1.93 9.15
C ILE A 114 -19.58 1.77 8.76
N ARG A 115 -20.50 1.61 9.72
CA ARG A 115 -21.94 1.61 9.45
C ARG A 115 -22.41 2.99 8.98
N ASP A 116 -21.94 4.03 9.66
CA ASP A 116 -22.29 5.42 9.33
C ASP A 116 -21.57 5.87 8.03
N ASN A 117 -20.53 5.15 7.60
CA ASN A 117 -19.76 5.40 6.37
C ASN A 117 -19.51 4.10 5.57
N PRO A 118 -20.47 3.64 4.74
CA PRO A 118 -20.42 2.31 4.13
C PRO A 118 -19.29 2.12 3.10
N THR A 119 -18.62 3.19 2.67
CA THR A 119 -17.43 3.13 1.81
C THR A 119 -16.12 2.98 2.59
N PHE A 120 -16.18 3.03 3.92
CA PHE A 120 -15.00 2.86 4.75
C PHE A 120 -14.67 1.37 4.85
N ILE A 121 -13.37 1.09 4.88
CA ILE A 121 -12.83 -0.23 5.16
C ILE A 121 -12.02 -0.17 6.44
N ILE A 122 -11.99 -1.28 7.16
CA ILE A 122 -11.28 -1.41 8.42
C ILE A 122 -10.42 -2.66 8.41
N ALA A 123 -9.23 -2.59 8.99
CA ALA A 123 -8.34 -3.73 9.17
C ALA A 123 -7.59 -3.64 10.49
N TRP A 124 -7.23 -4.79 11.04
CA TRP A 124 -6.24 -4.88 12.09
C TRP A 124 -4.88 -5.05 11.43
N VAL A 125 -4.06 -4.01 11.47
CA VAL A 125 -2.84 -3.90 10.65
C VAL A 125 -1.59 -3.93 11.50
N ILE A 126 -0.50 -4.37 10.88
CA ILE A 126 0.85 -4.23 11.43
C ILE A 126 1.49 -2.99 10.82
N SER A 127 1.95 -2.09 11.67
CA SER A 127 2.76 -0.94 11.28
C SER A 127 4.17 -1.03 11.86
N ILE A 128 5.13 -0.50 11.12
CA ILE A 128 6.54 -0.40 11.49
C ILE A 128 7.01 1.04 11.34
N ARG A 129 8.08 1.40 12.06
CA ARG A 129 8.77 2.68 11.88
C ARG A 129 10.10 2.45 11.20
N MET A 130 10.37 3.22 10.15
CA MET A 130 11.63 3.17 9.42
C MET A 130 12.06 4.58 9.02
N THR A 131 13.36 4.76 8.82
CA THR A 131 13.91 6.07 8.46
C THR A 131 13.80 6.29 6.95
N LEU A 132 13.19 7.41 6.56
CA LEU A 132 13.16 7.87 5.16
C LEU A 132 14.18 8.99 4.94
N ASN A 133 14.80 9.01 3.76
CA ASN A 133 15.61 10.13 3.29
C ASN A 133 15.22 10.51 1.84
N SER A 134 15.28 11.80 1.54
CA SER A 134 15.06 12.34 0.19
C SER A 134 16.29 12.28 -0.70
N GLU A 135 17.47 11.93 -0.17
CA GLU A 135 18.68 11.80 -0.98
C GLU A 135 18.55 10.63 -1.98
N GLU A 136 18.57 10.98 -3.27
CA GLU A 136 18.46 10.09 -4.43
C GLU A 136 19.78 9.36 -4.72
N SER A 137 20.54 8.93 -3.70
CA SER A 137 21.88 8.39 -3.92
C SER A 137 21.89 7.12 -4.78
N HIS A 138 20.76 6.42 -4.91
CA HIS A 138 20.69 5.09 -5.54
C HIS A 138 19.55 4.87 -6.54
N ALA A 139 18.70 5.87 -6.86
CA ALA A 139 17.43 5.63 -7.56
C ALA A 139 17.19 6.50 -8.81
N THR A 140 18.24 6.88 -9.51
CA THR A 140 18.23 7.92 -10.55
C THR A 140 17.54 7.57 -11.87
N HIS A 141 16.91 6.39 -12.02
CA HIS A 141 16.27 6.01 -13.29
C HIS A 141 14.89 5.32 -13.18
N TRP A 142 14.16 5.51 -12.08
CA TRP A 142 12.73 5.13 -12.06
C TRP A 142 11.92 6.13 -12.89
N LEU A 143 11.81 5.84 -14.18
CA LEU A 143 10.85 6.48 -15.08
C LEU A 143 9.56 5.66 -14.99
N THR A 144 8.45 6.30 -14.59
CA THR A 144 7.11 5.75 -14.87
C THR A 144 7.00 5.43 -16.36
N ASP A 145 6.04 4.62 -16.80
CA ASP A 145 5.75 4.43 -18.23
C ASP A 145 5.54 5.78 -18.98
N MET A 146 5.17 6.83 -18.24
CA MET A 146 4.98 8.19 -18.72
C MET A 146 6.25 9.07 -18.68
N MET A 147 7.43 8.52 -18.37
CA MET A 147 8.71 9.25 -18.20
C MET A 147 8.65 10.44 -17.21
N GLN A 148 7.82 10.36 -16.16
CA GLN A 148 7.66 11.44 -15.18
C GLN A 148 8.52 11.24 -13.93
N PHE A 149 9.04 12.35 -13.38
CA PHE A 149 9.69 12.38 -12.08
C PHE A 149 8.63 12.40 -10.96
N VAL A 150 8.43 11.26 -10.31
CA VAL A 150 7.61 11.15 -9.09
C VAL A 150 8.52 11.33 -7.87
N PRO A 151 8.08 11.97 -6.77
CA PRO A 151 8.92 12.06 -5.57
C PRO A 151 9.31 10.66 -5.08
N TYR A 152 10.62 10.43 -4.99
CA TYR A 152 11.22 9.16 -4.59
C TYR A 152 11.95 9.32 -3.27
N PHE A 153 11.83 8.33 -2.38
CA PHE A 153 12.55 8.29 -1.11
C PHE A 153 13.20 6.92 -0.89
N THR A 154 14.38 6.93 -0.31
CA THR A 154 15.05 5.69 0.13
C THR A 154 14.64 5.39 1.57
N ILE A 155 14.32 4.12 1.85
CA ILE A 155 14.00 3.62 3.18
C ILE A 155 15.25 2.96 3.74
N PHE A 156 15.60 3.32 4.97
CA PHE A 156 16.77 2.84 5.67
C PHE A 156 16.34 2.02 6.88
N ASP A 157 17.12 0.97 7.15
CA ASP A 157 17.01 0.24 8.40
C ASP A 157 17.59 1.05 9.58
N HIS A 158 17.55 0.46 10.78
CA HIS A 158 18.04 1.08 12.01
C HIS A 158 19.58 1.22 12.07
N GLU A 159 20.31 0.48 11.22
CA GLU A 159 21.76 0.57 11.07
C GLU A 159 22.18 1.61 10.03
N GLY A 160 21.21 2.16 9.28
CA GLY A 160 21.42 3.18 8.26
C GLY A 160 21.73 2.62 6.87
N ASP A 161 21.46 1.33 6.63
CA ASP A 161 21.59 0.71 5.32
C ASP A 161 20.29 0.84 4.50
N PRO A 162 20.37 1.11 3.18
CA PRO A 162 19.21 1.10 2.31
C PRO A 162 18.53 -0.27 2.30
N CYS A 163 17.25 -0.32 2.68
CA CYS A 163 16.49 -1.56 2.79
C CYS A 163 15.17 -1.54 1.99
N GLY A 164 14.84 -0.40 1.38
CA GLY A 164 13.60 -0.23 0.64
C GLY A 164 13.51 1.12 -0.05
N PHE A 165 12.36 1.37 -0.66
CA PHE A 165 12.10 2.62 -1.35
C PHE A 165 10.61 2.95 -1.42
N LEU A 166 10.34 4.25 -1.51
CA LEU A 166 9.01 4.83 -1.66
C LEU A 166 8.99 5.61 -2.98
N PRO A 167 8.67 4.95 -4.11
CA PRO A 167 8.73 5.58 -5.42
C PRO A 167 7.59 6.56 -5.67
N SER A 168 6.59 6.56 -4.79
CA SER A 168 5.45 7.44 -4.90
C SER A 168 4.97 7.94 -3.56
N ALA A 169 5.03 9.26 -3.41
CA ALA A 169 4.42 9.97 -2.31
C ALA A 169 3.56 11.14 -2.82
N ASN A 170 2.58 11.52 -2.02
CA ASN A 170 1.81 12.74 -2.16
C ASN A 170 2.78 13.91 -2.34
N ARG A 171 2.57 14.71 -3.39
CA ARG A 171 3.51 15.77 -3.77
C ARG A 171 3.64 16.86 -2.71
N ASP A 172 2.55 17.21 -2.02
CA ASP A 172 2.58 18.23 -0.99
C ASP A 172 3.25 17.73 0.28
N TRP A 173 3.00 16.47 0.64
CA TRP A 173 3.76 15.77 1.69
C TRP A 173 5.25 15.73 1.35
N ALA A 174 5.61 15.30 0.15
CA ALA A 174 7.00 15.20 -0.30
C ALA A 174 7.72 16.54 -0.29
N ARG A 175 7.06 17.63 -0.69
CA ARG A 175 7.60 19.00 -0.62
C ARG A 175 7.88 19.44 0.82
N LYS A 176 7.00 19.09 1.76
CA LYS A 176 7.21 19.39 3.19
C LYS A 176 8.36 18.56 3.74
N PHE A 177 8.34 17.25 3.48
CA PHE A 177 9.39 16.32 3.92
C PHE A 177 10.78 16.75 3.44
N LYS A 178 10.93 17.16 2.18
CA LYS A 178 12.23 17.64 1.64
C LYS A 178 12.80 18.86 2.39
N LYS A 179 11.97 19.65 3.07
CA LYS A 179 12.42 20.76 3.91
C LYS A 179 12.85 20.32 5.31
N GLU A 180 12.19 19.28 5.83
CA GLU A 180 12.46 18.72 7.16
C GLU A 180 13.67 17.76 7.15
N GLY A 181 13.88 17.06 6.04
CA GLY A 181 14.99 16.14 5.84
C GLY A 181 14.71 14.72 6.35
N ARG A 182 15.79 13.99 6.62
CA ARG A 182 15.75 12.57 7.04
C ARG A 182 15.03 12.42 8.38
N ARG A 183 13.99 11.60 8.44
CA ARG A 183 13.23 11.29 9.67
C ARG A 183 12.60 9.90 9.64
N GLU A 184 12.22 9.40 10.80
CA GLU A 184 11.39 8.21 10.91
C GLU A 184 9.95 8.47 10.45
N CYS A 185 9.39 7.50 9.73
CA CYS A 185 8.02 7.52 9.26
C CYS A 185 7.35 6.17 9.57
N GLU A 186 6.03 6.20 9.70
CA GLU A 186 5.24 5.00 9.92
C GLU A 186 4.81 4.39 8.59
N LEU A 187 5.06 3.10 8.45
CA LEU A 187 4.73 2.30 7.28
C LEU A 187 3.82 1.14 7.71
N VAL A 188 2.68 1.01 7.06
CA VAL A 188 1.77 -0.13 7.23
C VAL A 188 2.16 -1.22 6.24
N LEU A 189 2.34 -2.45 6.72
CA LEU A 189 2.60 -3.61 5.86
C LEU A 189 1.30 -4.04 5.19
N LEU A 190 1.30 -4.18 3.86
CA LEU A 190 0.10 -4.54 3.09
C LEU A 190 0.10 -6.00 2.65
N CYS A 191 1.09 -6.39 1.86
CA CYS A 191 1.20 -7.74 1.32
C CYS A 191 2.64 -8.05 0.95
N HIS A 192 2.97 -9.33 0.83
CA HIS A 192 4.22 -9.74 0.22
C HIS A 192 4.25 -9.33 -1.25
N ALA A 193 5.41 -8.86 -1.71
CA ALA A 193 5.67 -8.55 -3.10
C ALA A 193 6.67 -9.56 -3.67
N GLU A 194 6.36 -10.09 -4.84
CA GLU A 194 7.31 -10.93 -5.55
C GLU A 194 8.45 -10.10 -6.14
N GLN A 195 9.65 -10.68 -6.23
CA GLN A 195 10.76 -10.04 -6.95
C GLN A 195 10.31 -9.81 -8.40
N ALA A 196 10.32 -8.56 -8.84
CA ALA A 196 10.08 -8.24 -10.23
C ALA A 196 11.14 -9.00 -11.06
N SER A 197 10.69 -9.90 -11.92
CA SER A 197 11.55 -10.69 -12.80
C SER A 197 12.38 -9.76 -13.68
N GLN A 198 13.66 -9.57 -13.38
CA GLN A 198 14.72 -8.92 -14.18
C GLN A 198 14.46 -7.51 -14.79
N TYR A 199 13.23 -7.00 -14.81
CA TYR A 199 12.82 -5.78 -15.53
C TYR A 199 12.34 -4.67 -14.59
N GLY A 200 11.82 -4.99 -13.39
CA GLY A 200 11.24 -3.98 -12.48
C GLY A 200 12.18 -3.36 -11.45
N VAL A 201 13.25 -4.07 -11.05
CA VAL A 201 14.21 -3.55 -10.03
C VAL A 201 15.60 -3.27 -10.60
N GLY A 202 15.88 -3.63 -11.87
CA GLY A 202 17.14 -3.36 -12.55
C GLY A 202 18.41 -3.58 -11.69
N ASN A 203 19.46 -2.81 -11.95
CA ASN A 203 20.69 -2.80 -11.14
C ASN A 203 20.48 -2.34 -9.67
N TYR A 204 19.28 -1.93 -9.25
CA TYR A 204 19.00 -1.36 -7.93
C TYR A 204 18.75 -2.39 -6.84
N ALA A 205 18.28 -3.59 -7.24
CA ALA A 205 18.17 -4.74 -6.35
C ALA A 205 19.52 -5.04 -5.66
N THR A 206 20.63 -4.79 -6.36
CA THR A 206 21.99 -5.02 -5.83
C THR A 206 22.34 -4.16 -4.61
N THR A 207 21.75 -2.96 -4.48
CA THR A 207 22.05 -2.06 -3.34
C THR A 207 21.31 -2.50 -2.09
N ILE A 208 20.03 -2.86 -2.22
CA ILE A 208 19.22 -3.38 -1.10
C ILE A 208 19.71 -4.78 -0.70
N HIS A 209 20.08 -5.62 -1.67
CA HIS A 209 20.65 -6.93 -1.43
C HIS A 209 22.13 -6.91 -1.02
N ARG A 210 22.76 -5.74 -0.89
CA ARG A 210 24.14 -5.64 -0.39
C ARG A 210 24.25 -6.22 1.02
N LYS A 211 23.25 -5.95 1.86
CA LYS A 211 23.13 -6.48 3.23
C LYS A 211 22.24 -7.71 3.30
N TYR A 212 21.07 -7.67 2.64
CA TYR A 212 20.08 -8.73 2.73
C TYR A 212 20.22 -9.67 1.53
N GLN A 213 21.01 -10.73 1.69
CA GLN A 213 21.23 -11.72 0.64
C GLN A 213 19.92 -12.45 0.27
N VAL A 214 19.78 -12.83 -1.00
CA VAL A 214 18.65 -13.62 -1.52
C VAL A 214 18.86 -15.08 -1.11
N VAL A 215 18.70 -15.43 0.17
CA VAL A 215 19.13 -16.75 0.66
C VAL A 215 18.10 -17.85 0.36
N ASP A 216 16.80 -17.58 0.45
CA ASP A 216 15.82 -18.70 0.53
C ASP A 216 14.72 -18.76 -0.54
N ASN A 217 14.40 -17.67 -1.23
CA ASN A 217 13.48 -17.71 -2.37
C ASN A 217 13.60 -16.41 -3.18
N PRO A 218 14.10 -16.43 -4.43
CA PRO A 218 14.19 -15.23 -5.24
C PRO A 218 12.81 -14.64 -5.52
N HIS A 219 11.72 -15.39 -5.37
CA HIS A 219 10.40 -14.92 -5.74
C HIS A 219 9.70 -14.07 -4.69
N VAL A 220 10.13 -13.96 -3.42
CA VAL A 220 9.44 -13.12 -2.40
C VAL A 220 10.44 -12.50 -1.42
N CYS A 221 10.92 -11.29 -1.73
CA CYS A 221 11.94 -10.59 -0.93
C CYS A 221 11.44 -9.30 -0.28
N PHE A 222 10.22 -8.84 -0.61
CA PHE A 222 9.73 -7.53 -0.18
C PHE A 222 8.33 -7.59 0.42
N TYR A 223 8.04 -6.59 1.23
CA TYR A 223 6.69 -6.18 1.60
C TYR A 223 6.31 -4.93 0.82
N ASN A 224 5.12 -4.92 0.24
CA ASN A 224 4.43 -3.70 -0.12
C ASN A 224 4.06 -2.95 1.16
N VAL A 225 4.39 -1.67 1.19
CA VAL A 225 4.13 -0.81 2.35
C VAL A 225 3.34 0.42 1.95
N MET A 226 2.51 0.90 2.88
CA MET A 226 1.80 2.17 2.79
C MET A 226 2.38 3.15 3.79
N LEU A 227 2.89 4.28 3.32
CA LEU A 227 3.28 5.39 4.17
C LEU A 227 2.00 6.08 4.68
N VAL A 228 1.90 6.18 6.00
CA VAL A 228 0.79 6.85 6.68
C VAL A 228 1.29 7.99 7.57
N GLU A 229 0.50 9.05 7.65
CA GLU A 229 0.71 10.15 8.59
C GLU A 229 -0.59 10.41 9.33
N TYR A 230 -0.51 10.50 10.66
CA TYR A 230 -1.68 10.69 11.51
C TYR A 230 -1.88 12.18 11.80
N HIS A 231 -3.12 12.63 11.65
CA HIS A 231 -3.57 13.90 12.20
C HIS A 231 -4.66 13.62 13.22
N GLY A 232 -4.30 13.65 14.50
CA GLY A 232 -5.16 13.11 15.57
C GLY A 232 -5.33 11.59 15.38
N ASP A 233 -6.58 11.14 15.37
CA ASP A 233 -6.92 9.71 15.26
C ASP A 233 -7.09 9.22 13.81
N ILE A 234 -6.83 10.07 12.81
CA ILE A 234 -7.06 9.77 11.39
C ILE A 234 -5.73 9.56 10.68
N ALA A 235 -5.57 8.37 10.08
CA ALA A 235 -4.44 8.05 9.22
C ALA A 235 -4.67 8.58 7.80
N TYR A 236 -3.69 9.31 7.26
CA TYR A 236 -3.65 9.76 5.88
C TYR A 236 -2.62 8.96 5.11
N ARG A 237 -3.04 8.31 4.03
CA ARG A 237 -2.12 7.66 3.08
C ARG A 237 -1.31 8.72 2.35
N GLN A 238 -0.01 8.76 2.61
CA GLN A 238 0.91 9.71 1.99
C GLN A 238 1.77 9.09 0.90
N GLY A 239 1.88 7.77 0.83
CA GLY A 239 2.70 7.13 -0.20
C GLY A 239 2.63 5.61 -0.13
N ILE A 240 3.31 4.98 -1.08
CA ILE A 240 3.43 3.52 -1.18
C ILE A 240 4.86 3.15 -1.58
N GLY A 241 5.29 1.94 -1.24
CA GLY A 241 6.62 1.48 -1.59
C GLY A 241 6.89 0.02 -1.26
N LEU A 242 8.17 -0.33 -1.27
CA LEU A 242 8.67 -1.66 -0.99
C LEU A 242 9.75 -1.62 0.10
N VAL A 243 9.72 -2.61 1.00
CA VAL A 243 10.76 -2.81 2.02
C VAL A 243 11.18 -4.27 2.04
N HIS A 244 12.48 -4.54 2.15
CA HIS A 244 13.01 -5.90 2.21
C HIS A 244 12.51 -6.63 3.47
N LYS A 245 12.01 -7.85 3.30
CA LYS A 245 11.38 -8.62 4.40
C LYS A 245 12.33 -8.83 5.58
N ASP A 246 13.62 -9.10 5.32
CA ASP A 246 14.60 -9.35 6.38
C ASP A 246 14.86 -8.09 7.21
N ALA A 247 14.80 -6.90 6.60
CA ALA A 247 14.90 -5.64 7.32
C ALA A 247 13.69 -5.45 8.25
N VAL A 248 12.49 -5.81 7.77
CA VAL A 248 11.25 -5.76 8.56
C VAL A 248 11.27 -6.77 9.70
N HIS A 249 11.78 -7.99 9.47
CA HIS A 249 11.89 -9.04 10.48
C HIS A 249 12.97 -8.75 11.53
N ALA A 250 14.07 -8.08 11.15
CA ALA A 250 15.10 -7.65 12.10
C ALA A 250 14.54 -6.71 13.19
N ILE A 251 13.44 -6.01 12.89
CA ILE A 251 12.75 -5.11 13.83
C ILE A 251 11.40 -5.66 14.32
N ASN A 252 11.18 -6.98 14.27
CA ASN A 252 9.90 -7.60 14.67
C ASN A 252 9.42 -7.25 16.09
N HIS A 253 10.35 -7.00 17.00
CA HIS A 253 10.09 -6.56 18.38
C HIS A 253 9.49 -5.15 18.46
N SER A 254 9.57 -4.35 17.39
CA SER A 254 9.02 -3.00 17.29
C SER A 254 7.73 -2.91 16.49
N TRP A 255 7.18 -4.05 16.06
CA TRP A 255 5.92 -4.08 15.32
C TRP A 255 4.76 -3.63 16.21
N GLU A 256 3.96 -2.72 15.69
CA GLU A 256 2.75 -2.23 16.36
C GLU A 256 1.52 -2.74 15.62
N SER A 257 0.63 -3.42 16.34
CA SER A 257 -0.67 -3.80 15.83
C SER A 257 -1.71 -2.73 16.17
N LYS A 258 -2.43 -2.22 15.17
CA LYS A 258 -3.43 -1.15 15.35
C LYS A 258 -4.61 -1.30 14.40
N ILE A 259 -5.68 -0.59 14.72
CA ILE A 259 -6.85 -0.50 13.83
C ILE A 259 -6.58 0.60 12.81
N LEU A 260 -6.70 0.26 11.54
CA LEU A 260 -6.66 1.22 10.44
C LEU A 260 -8.03 1.27 9.78
N ILE A 261 -8.59 2.49 9.69
CA ILE A 261 -9.81 2.77 8.94
C ILE A 261 -9.42 3.63 7.73
N LEU A 262 -9.76 3.18 6.52
CA LEU A 262 -9.60 3.95 5.30
C LEU A 262 -10.96 4.42 4.79
N GLY A 263 -11.09 5.72 4.51
CA GLY A 263 -12.30 6.37 3.97
C GLY A 263 -12.12 7.06 2.63
#